data_AF-A0A9D4RTU4-F1
#
_entry.id   AF-A0A9D4RTU4-F1
#
_cell.length_a   1.000
_cell.length_b   1.000
_cell.length_c   1.000
_cell.angle_alpha   90.00
_cell.angle_beta   90.00
_cell.angle_gamma   90.00
#
_symmetry.space_group_name_H-M   'P 1'
#
loop_
_entity.id
_entity.type
_entity.pdbx_description
1 polymer ?
#
loop_
_entity_poly.entity_id
_entity_poly.type
_entity_poly.pdbx_seq_one_letter_code
_entity_poly.pdbx_strand_id
1 'polypeptide(L)'
;MLFCLAVLKCAVSPTGDKLYIINLSHNKLLILARDGSVLATFTDPALKALHGVHVTPAGQVLVCGGLYPTFYITQLDSEGRRKTGHSCYAEGWN
;
A
#
# COMPACT_ATOMS: atom_id res chain seq x y z
N MET A 1 20.22 6.19 15.19
CA MET A 1 20.36 7.36 14.28
C MET A 1 20.00 6.90 12.88
N LEU A 2 18.83 7.29 12.37
CA LEU A 2 18.41 7.07 10.98
C LEU A 2 17.79 8.38 10.50
N PHE A 3 18.50 9.08 9.59
CA PHE A 3 18.02 10.25 8.84
C PHE A 3 16.88 9.80 7.91
N CYS A 4 15.73 10.49 7.78
CA CYS A 4 15.43 11.81 7.22
C CYS A 4 15.36 11.85 5.67
N LEU A 5 14.26 12.43 5.17
CA LEU A 5 13.93 12.98 3.83
C LEU A 5 13.19 12.09 2.81
N ALA A 6 12.05 12.64 2.35
CA ALA A 6 10.91 12.09 1.59
C ALA A 6 9.93 11.23 2.41
N VAL A 7 8.65 11.63 2.45
CA VAL A 7 7.56 10.78 2.96
C VAL A 7 7.40 9.61 1.99
N LEU A 8 8.27 8.61 2.11
CA LEU A 8 8.06 7.33 1.43
C LEU A 8 6.77 6.75 2.03
N LYS A 9 5.79 6.46 1.17
CA LYS A 9 4.54 5.85 1.60
C LYS A 9 4.82 4.39 1.91
N CYS A 10 5.22 4.14 3.14
CA CYS A 10 5.54 2.83 3.67
C CYS A 10 4.81 2.57 4.98
N ALA A 11 4.70 1.28 5.33
CA ALA A 11 4.16 0.83 6.59
C ALA A 11 4.96 -0.40 7.05
N VAL A 12 4.86 -0.71 8.34
CA VAL A 12 5.54 -1.85 8.97
C VAL A 12 4.49 -2.79 9.55
N SER A 13 4.72 -4.10 9.48
CA SER A 13 3.86 -5.06 10.21
C SER A 13 3.91 -4.82 11.73
N PRO A 14 2.85 -5.16 12.48
CA PRO A 14 2.86 -5.03 13.94
C PRO A 14 4.01 -5.78 14.62
N THR A 15 4.43 -6.89 14.03
CA THR A 15 5.56 -7.73 14.45
C THR A 15 6.93 -7.18 14.02
N GLY A 16 6.99 -6.21 13.12
CA GLY A 16 8.23 -5.59 12.65
C GLY A 16 9.06 -6.43 11.68
N ASP A 17 8.54 -7.56 11.22
CA ASP A 17 9.19 -8.51 10.31
C ASP A 17 9.02 -8.17 8.83
N LYS A 18 8.00 -7.36 8.48
CA LYS A 18 7.67 -6.98 7.10
C LYS A 18 7.60 -5.46 6.94
N LEU A 19 8.09 -4.99 5.80
CA LEU A 19 8.01 -3.60 5.34
C LEU A 19 7.15 -3.57 4.07
N TYR A 20 6.18 -2.66 4.03
CA TYR A 20 5.31 -2.45 2.88
C TYR A 20 5.69 -1.11 2.25
N ILE A 21 6.10 -1.10 0.99
CA ILE A 21 6.59 0.10 0.31
C ILE A 21 5.85 0.32 -0.99
N ILE A 22 5.29 1.52 -1.18
CA ILE A 22 4.71 1.91 -2.47
C ILE A 22 5.83 2.29 -3.44
N ASN A 23 5.89 1.59 -4.56
CA ASN A 23 6.69 1.96 -5.71
C ASN A 23 5.82 2.73 -6.70
N LEU A 24 5.84 4.06 -6.57
CA LEU A 24 5.03 4.98 -7.37
C LEU A 24 5.33 4.85 -8.87
N SER A 25 6.61 4.77 -9.25
CA SER A 25 7.03 4.71 -10.66
C SER A 25 6.50 3.49 -11.40
N HIS A 26 6.17 2.41 -10.67
CA HIS A 26 5.68 1.16 -11.25
C HIS A 26 4.27 0.78 -10.77
N ASN A 27 3.58 1.66 -10.06
CA ASN A 27 2.23 1.43 -9.51
C ASN A 27 2.07 0.07 -8.81
N LYS A 28 3.02 -0.27 -7.94
CA LYS A 28 3.02 -1.55 -7.21
C LYS A 28 3.36 -1.37 -5.75
N LEU A 29 2.85 -2.27 -4.92
CA LEU A 29 3.29 -2.41 -3.54
C LEU A 29 4.35 -3.50 -3.47
N LEU A 30 5.46 -3.20 -2.81
CA LEU A 30 6.50 -4.17 -2.46
C LEU A 30 6.33 -4.57 -1.01
N ILE A 31 6.45 -5.87 -0.74
CA ILE A 31 6.53 -6.43 0.60
C ILE A 31 7.94 -6.94 0.76
N LEU A 32 8.68 -6.35 1.70
CA LEU A 32 10.04 -6.70 2.00
C LEU A 32 10.11 -7.36 3.38
N ALA A 33 11.06 -8.26 3.56
CA ALA A 33 11.47 -8.68 4.89
C ALA A 33 12.24 -7.54 5.58
N ARG A 34 12.45 -7.67 6.88
CA ARG A 34 13.21 -6.72 7.69
C ARG A 34 14.64 -6.47 7.20
N ASP A 35 15.25 -7.45 6.53
CA ASP A 35 16.58 -7.35 5.92
C ASP A 35 16.58 -6.64 4.55
N GLY A 36 15.41 -6.24 4.06
CA GLY A 36 15.23 -5.56 2.77
C GLY A 36 15.03 -6.49 1.58
N SER A 37 15.06 -7.81 1.76
CA SER A 37 14.77 -8.77 0.68
C SER A 37 13.30 -8.70 0.25
N VAL A 38 13.04 -8.84 -1.05
CA VAL A 38 11.66 -8.81 -1.58
C VAL A 38 10.98 -10.14 -1.31
N LEU A 39 9.92 -10.11 -0.51
CA LEU A 39 9.07 -11.27 -0.21
C LEU A 39 7.94 -11.42 -1.22
N ALA A 40 7.31 -10.30 -1.58
CA ALA A 40 6.19 -10.29 -2.51
C ALA A 40 6.06 -8.95 -3.22
N THR A 41 5.35 -8.97 -4.35
CA THR A 41 4.91 -7.78 -5.07
C THR A 41 3.41 -7.88 -5.28
N PHE A 42 2.70 -6.81 -4.96
CA PHE A 42 1.28 -6.69 -5.22
C PHE A 42 1.01 -5.63 -6.29
N THR A 43 0.16 -6.00 -7.24
CA THR A 43 -0.32 -5.16 -8.33
C THR A 43 -1.82 -5.34 -8.46
N ASP A 44 -2.56 -4.24 -8.62
CA ASP A 44 -3.97 -4.27 -8.95
C ASP A 44 -4.22 -3.32 -10.13
N PRO A 45 -4.78 -3.79 -11.26
CA PRO A 45 -5.10 -2.93 -12.39
C PRO A 45 -6.02 -1.76 -12.05
N ALA A 46 -6.84 -1.88 -11.00
CA ALA A 46 -7.72 -0.81 -10.52
C ALA A 46 -6.96 0.24 -9.69
N LEU A 47 -5.85 -0.13 -9.05
CA LEU A 47 -5.01 0.78 -8.27
C LEU A 47 -3.98 1.46 -9.17
N LYS A 48 -4.40 2.52 -9.84
CA LYS A 48 -3.48 3.46 -10.51
C LYS A 48 -3.02 4.53 -9.52
N ALA A 49 -1.79 5.02 -9.62
CA ALA A 49 -1.26 6.08 -8.76
C ALA A 49 -1.51 5.78 -7.27
N LEU A 50 -0.79 4.80 -6.71
CA LEU A 50 -0.97 4.43 -5.30
C LEU A 50 -0.68 5.64 -4.39
N HIS A 51 -1.64 5.98 -3.54
CA HIS A 51 -1.59 7.14 -2.65
C HIS A 51 -1.34 6.76 -1.20
N GLY A 52 -1.34 5.49 -0.81
CA GLY A 52 -1.15 5.18 0.60
C GLY A 52 -1.18 3.70 0.89
N VAL A 53 -0.52 3.35 1.98
CA VAL A 53 -0.52 2.03 2.58
C VAL A 53 -0.64 2.18 4.08
N HIS A 54 -1.47 1.36 4.70
CA HIS A 54 -1.67 1.31 6.13
C HIS A 54 -1.73 -0.15 6.59
N VAL A 55 -1.18 -0.45 7.75
CA VAL A 55 -1.25 -1.79 8.36
C VAL A 55 -1.95 -1.67 9.69
N THR A 56 -3.03 -2.43 9.88
CA THR A 56 -3.78 -2.44 11.13
C THR A 56 -3.02 -3.22 12.21
N PRO A 57 -3.31 -3.00 13.51
CA PRO A 57 -2.72 -3.82 14.58
C PRO A 57 -2.99 -5.33 14.45
N ALA A 58 -4.06 -5.70 13.76
CA ALA A 58 -4.40 -7.09 13.43
C ALA A 58 -3.64 -7.65 12.21
N GLY A 59 -2.75 -6.86 11.60
CA GLY A 59 -1.91 -7.27 10.47
C GLY A 59 -2.56 -7.18 9.09
N GLN A 60 -3.73 -6.54 8.97
CA GLN A 60 -4.38 -6.33 7.67
C GLN A 60 -3.74 -5.14 6.97
N VAL A 61 -3.54 -5.25 5.66
CA VAL A 61 -2.93 -4.18 4.87
C VAL A 61 -4.02 -3.49 4.06
N LEU A 62 -4.13 -2.18 4.16
CA LEU A 62 -4.99 -1.35 3.32
C LEU A 62 -4.11 -0.55 2.36
N VAL A 63 -4.40 -0.66 1.06
CA VAL A 63 -3.73 0.10 0.02
C VAL A 63 -4.76 0.99 -0.66
N CYS A 64 -4.47 2.28 -0.76
CA CYS A 64 -5.29 3.21 -1.53
C CYS A 64 -4.57 3.70 -2.78
N GLY A 65 -5.33 3.84 -3.85
CA GLY A 65 -4.84 4.27 -5.14
C GLY A 65 -6.02 4.59 -6.04
N GLY A 66 -5.82 5.49 -6.98
CA GLY A 66 -6.81 5.81 -7.99
C GLY A 66 -6.47 7.10 -8.69
N LEU A 67 -7.19 7.33 -9.77
CA LEU A 67 -7.16 8.58 -10.50
C LEU A 67 -8.56 9.19 -10.42
N TYR A 68 -8.63 10.52 -10.35
CA TYR A 68 -9.90 11.22 -10.38
C TYR A 68 -10.80 10.70 -11.52
N PRO A 69 -12.10 10.48 -11.28
CA PRO A 69 -12.85 10.74 -10.04
C PRO A 69 -12.93 9.57 -9.06
N THR A 70 -12.29 8.43 -9.36
CA THR A 70 -12.46 7.19 -8.60
C THR A 70 -11.19 6.77 -7.87
N PHE A 71 -11.33 6.62 -6.56
CA PHE A 71 -10.29 6.06 -5.71
C PHE A 71 -10.70 4.67 -5.25
N TYR A 72 -9.73 3.79 -5.09
CA TYR A 72 -9.93 2.43 -4.62
C TYR A 72 -9.17 2.23 -3.33
N ILE A 73 -9.82 1.55 -2.38
CA ILE A 73 -9.19 1.03 -1.18
C ILE A 73 -9.27 -0.49 -1.28
N THR A 74 -8.11 -1.13 -1.31
CA THR A 74 -7.98 -2.58 -1.40
C THR A 74 -7.37 -3.11 -0.12
N GLN A 75 -8.02 -4.13 0.46
CA GLN A 75 -7.50 -4.85 1.60
C GLN A 75 -6.69 -6.06 1.11
N LEU A 76 -5.49 -6.23 1.66
CA LEU A 76 -4.65 -7.39 1.46
C LEU A 76 -4.59 -8.23 2.74
N ASP A 77 -4.33 -9.53 2.56
CA ASP A 77 -3.89 -10.42 3.63
C ASP A 77 -2.43 -10.17 4.01
N SER A 78 -1.93 -10.91 5.00
CA SER A 78 -0.56 -10.83 5.50
C SER A 78 0.51 -11.25 4.49
N GLU A 79 0.12 -11.89 3.39
CA GLU A 79 0.99 -12.30 2.29
C GLU A 79 0.93 -11.32 1.10
N GLY A 80 0.11 -10.26 1.20
CA GLY A 80 -0.04 -9.27 0.15
C GLY A 80 -1.05 -9.63 -0.92
N ARG A 81 -1.90 -10.64 -0.70
CA ARG A 81 -2.94 -11.04 -1.64
C ARG A 81 -4.22 -10.29 -1.35
N ARG A 82 -4.92 -9.86 -2.41
CA ARG A 82 -6.18 -9.12 -2.30
C ARG A 82 -7.24 -9.98 -1.61
N LYS A 83 -7.84 -9.44 -0.54
CA LYS A 83 -9.04 -9.99 0.10
C LYS A 83 -10.31 -9.35 -0.42
N THR A 84 -10.37 -8.02 -0.38
CA THR A 84 -11.56 -7.23 -0.77
C THR A 84 -11.11 -5.89 -1.37
N GLY A 85 -11.98 -5.24 -2.15
CA GLY A 85 -11.72 -3.91 -2.67
C GLY A 85 -13.01 -3.10 -2.74
N HIS A 86 -12.95 -1.84 -2.32
CA HIS A 86 -14.06 -0.89 -2.39
C HIS A 86 -13.62 0.34 -3.18
N SER A 87 -14.44 0.77 -4.14
CA SER A 87 -14.27 2.05 -4.82
C SER A 87 -15.02 3.14 -4.05
N CYS A 88 -14.37 4.29 -3.86
CA CYS A 88 -15.03 5.52 -3.46
C CYS A 88 -14.92 6.54 -4.61
N TYR A 89 -16.03 7.23 -4.86
CA TYR A 89 -16.11 8.27 -5.88
C TYR A 89 -15.92 9.62 -5.17
N ALA A 90 -14.96 10.41 -5.64
CA ALA A 90 -14.74 11.76 -5.14
C ALA A 90 -15.65 12.72 -5.92
N GLU A 91 -16.90 12.90 -5.47
CA GLU A 91 -17.71 14.03 -5.92
C GLU A 91 -17.32 15.31 -5.15
N GLY A 92 -17.38 16.47 -5.82
CA GLY A 92 -17.37 17.77 -5.13
C GLY A 92 -16.06 18.55 -5.06
N TRP A 93 -15.03 18.23 -5.85
CA TRP A 93 -13.88 19.12 -6.03
C TRP A 93 -14.11 20.05 -7.24
N ASN A 94 -14.97 21.06 -7.05
CA ASN A 94 -15.05 22.24 -7.93
C ASN A 94 -14.51 23.46 -7.18
#